data_AF-A0AAN6MDS0-F1
#
_entry.id   AF-A0AAN6MDS0-F1
#
_cell.length_a   1.000
_cell.length_b   1.000
_cell.length_c   1.000
_cell.angle_alpha   90.00
_cell.angle_beta   90.00
_cell.angle_gamma   90.00
#
_symmetry.space_group_name_H-M   'P 1'
#
loop_
_entity.id
_entity.type
_entity.pdbx_description
1 polymer ?
#
loop_
_entity_poly.entity_id
_entity_poly.type
_entity_poly.pdbx_seq_one_letter_code
_entity_poly.pdbx_strand_id
1 'polypeptide(L)'
;MSTLNQPGIPLSHAPDGTGYKLLELPPELLELLKGPDPPTLTLHPSPTAALLKTPTKTYSLRQKNTSNALILLAPSLHTDATTSTSAATTTTDSSSDAGLHTIATVHETIELVPEAEAAVAVATPQARGKWHEKFGRGR
;
A
#
# COMPACT_ATOMS: atom_id res chain seq x y z
N MET A 1 14.44 20.55 -38.18
CA MET A 1 14.08 20.97 -36.80
C MET A 1 13.11 19.93 -36.29
N SER A 2 13.61 18.90 -35.61
CA SER A 2 12.87 17.64 -35.38
C SER A 2 13.11 17.15 -33.96
N THR A 3 12.12 17.25 -33.05
CA THR A 3 12.15 16.57 -31.72
C THR A 3 10.75 16.35 -31.07
N LEU A 4 9.64 16.26 -31.82
CA LEU A 4 8.29 16.18 -31.22
C LEU A 4 7.49 14.92 -31.61
N ASN A 5 8.13 13.75 -31.60
CA ASN A 5 7.39 12.49 -31.77
C ASN A 5 7.86 11.41 -30.79
N GLN A 6 7.78 11.71 -29.49
CA GLN A 6 7.83 10.70 -28.45
C GLN A 6 6.39 10.33 -28.12
N PRO A 7 5.92 9.11 -28.44
CA PRO A 7 4.62 8.65 -27.96
C PRO A 7 4.65 8.61 -26.43
N GLY A 8 3.75 9.36 -25.79
CA GLY A 8 3.59 9.32 -24.34
C GLY A 8 2.93 8.01 -23.91
N ILE A 9 3.17 7.58 -22.67
CA ILE A 9 2.50 6.40 -22.12
C ILE A 9 1.07 6.80 -21.73
N PRO A 10 0.02 6.15 -22.27
CA PRO A 10 -1.35 6.46 -21.90
C PRO A 10 -1.61 6.10 -20.44
N LEU A 11 -2.19 7.04 -19.67
CA LEU A 11 -2.54 6.87 -18.27
C LEU A 11 -4.06 7.03 -18.08
N SER A 12 -4.72 5.99 -17.57
CA SER A 12 -6.13 6.07 -17.16
C SER A 12 -6.24 6.14 -15.64
N HIS A 13 -7.10 7.03 -15.14
CA HIS A 13 -7.30 7.20 -13.70
C HIS A 13 -8.68 6.64 -13.29
N ALA A 14 -8.74 5.33 -13.04
CA ALA A 14 -9.96 4.63 -12.62
C ALA A 14 -9.65 3.59 -11.53
N PRO A 15 -9.56 3.99 -10.25
CA PRO A 15 -9.32 3.08 -9.14
C PRO A 15 -10.36 1.95 -9.10
N ASP A 16 -9.92 0.72 -8.87
CA ASP A 16 -10.75 -0.49 -8.97
C ASP A 16 -11.64 -0.75 -7.73
N GLY A 17 -11.42 -0.01 -6.64
CA GLY A 17 -12.18 -0.14 -5.39
C GLY A 17 -11.74 -1.29 -4.47
N THR A 18 -10.67 -2.02 -4.79
CA THR A 18 -10.18 -3.18 -4.00
C THR A 18 -9.68 -2.78 -2.60
N GLY A 19 -9.33 -1.51 -2.38
CA GLY A 19 -8.92 -1.00 -1.07
C GLY A 19 -7.46 -1.34 -0.71
N TYR A 20 -6.55 -1.24 -1.68
CA TYR A 20 -5.11 -1.47 -1.47
C TYR A 20 -4.53 -0.61 -0.35
N LYS A 21 -3.67 -1.23 0.48
CA LYS A 21 -2.87 -0.56 1.50
C LYS A 21 -1.40 -0.89 1.33
N LEU A 22 -0.53 0.06 1.64
CA LEU A 22 0.91 -0.12 1.61
C LEU A 22 1.41 -0.48 3.00
N LEU A 23 2.19 -1.57 3.07
CA LEU A 23 2.83 -2.03 4.29
C LEU A 23 4.35 -1.83 4.19
N GLU A 24 4.93 -1.11 5.14
CA GLU A 24 6.37 -0.90 5.23
C GLU A 24 7.02 -2.14 5.85
N LEU A 25 7.86 -2.83 5.08
CA LEU A 25 8.50 -4.07 5.49
C LEU A 25 9.89 -3.80 6.11
N PRO A 26 10.13 -4.22 7.37
CA PRO A 26 11.47 -4.25 7.94
C PRO A 26 12.42 -5.11 7.10
N PRO A 27 13.74 -4.79 7.04
CA PRO A 27 14.70 -5.53 6.22
C PRO A 27 14.72 -7.03 6.49
N GLU A 28 14.67 -7.43 7.76
CA GLU A 28 14.64 -8.85 8.15
C GLU A 28 13.39 -9.58 7.62
N LEU A 29 12.24 -8.92 7.62
CA LEU A 29 10.99 -9.49 7.10
C LEU A 29 11.01 -9.57 5.57
N LEU A 30 11.62 -8.59 4.92
CA LEU A 30 11.81 -8.59 3.46
C LEU A 30 12.72 -9.74 3.02
N GLU A 31 13.82 -9.98 3.74
CA GLU A 31 14.72 -11.11 3.50
C GLU A 31 14.00 -12.45 3.71
N LEU A 32 13.22 -12.56 4.78
CA LEU A 32 12.41 -13.75 5.07
C LEU A 32 11.38 -14.05 3.97
N LEU A 33 10.71 -13.01 3.44
CA LEU A 33 9.73 -13.15 2.36
C LEU A 33 10.36 -13.45 1.00
N LYS A 34 11.62 -13.05 0.78
CA LYS A 34 12.38 -13.35 -0.44
C LYS A 34 13.19 -14.65 -0.36
N GLY A 35 13.24 -15.27 0.82
CA GLY A 35 13.97 -16.51 1.06
C GLY A 35 13.40 -17.72 0.33
N PRO A 36 14.10 -18.86 0.36
CA PRO A 36 13.69 -20.08 -0.35
C PRO A 36 12.36 -20.65 0.16
N ASP A 37 12.09 -20.52 1.46
CA ASP A 37 10.86 -20.97 2.11
C ASP A 37 10.14 -19.77 2.76
N PRO A 38 9.39 -18.96 1.99
CA PRO A 38 8.70 -17.80 2.53
C PRO A 38 7.57 -18.26 3.46
N PRO A 39 7.53 -17.80 4.73
CA PRO A 39 6.49 -18.20 5.66
C PRO A 39 5.17 -17.48 5.37
N THR A 40 4.06 -18.15 5.64
CA THR A 40 2.73 -17.53 5.64
C THR A 40 2.61 -16.54 6.79
N LEU A 41 2.38 -15.27 6.46
CA LEU A 41 2.15 -14.22 7.45
C LEU A 41 0.67 -14.18 7.86
N THR A 42 0.41 -14.14 9.17
CA THR A 42 -0.96 -14.08 9.70
C THR A 42 -1.20 -12.80 10.47
N LEU A 43 -2.39 -12.22 10.27
CA LEU A 43 -2.87 -11.06 11.00
C LEU A 43 -3.77 -11.52 12.15
N HIS A 44 -3.47 -11.05 13.36
CA HIS A 44 -4.25 -11.34 14.55
C HIS A 44 -4.82 -10.05 15.13
N PRO A 45 -6.11 -10.04 15.51
CA PRO A 45 -6.68 -8.91 16.22
C PRO A 45 -6.14 -8.85 17.66
N SER A 46 -5.85 -7.65 18.13
CA SER A 46 -5.57 -7.35 19.54
C SER A 46 -6.45 -6.15 19.97
N PRO A 47 -6.74 -5.98 21.27
CA PRO A 47 -7.61 -4.90 21.76
C PRO A 47 -7.18 -3.49 21.32
N THR A 48 -5.89 -3.30 21.05
CA THR A 48 -5.31 -1.97 20.78
C THR A 48 -4.87 -1.79 19.33
N ALA A 49 -4.55 -2.87 18.62
CA ALA A 49 -4.03 -2.84 17.24
C ALA A 49 -4.15 -4.21 16.57
N ALA A 50 -3.99 -4.27 15.25
CA ALA A 50 -3.74 -5.54 14.56
C ALA A 50 -2.26 -5.94 14.72
N LEU A 51 -1.99 -7.23 14.83
CA LEU A 51 -0.65 -7.80 14.97
C LEU A 51 -0.31 -8.69 13.78
N LEU A 52 0.87 -8.49 13.20
CA LEU A 52 1.47 -9.37 12.20
C LEU A 52 2.40 -10.35 12.91
N LYS A 53 2.10 -11.64 12.83
CA LYS A 53 2.97 -12.68 13.37
C LYS A 53 3.84 -13.28 12.29
N THR A 54 5.12 -13.35 12.58
CA THR A 54 6.13 -14.10 11.83
C THR A 54 6.58 -15.28 12.71
N PRO A 55 7.27 -16.30 12.16
CA PRO A 55 7.77 -17.42 12.96
C PRO A 55 8.69 -16.99 14.11
N THR A 56 9.33 -15.82 13.99
CA THR A 56 10.36 -15.35 14.92
C THR A 56 9.95 -14.12 15.73
N LYS A 57 9.04 -13.29 15.22
CA LYS A 57 8.70 -11.97 15.79
C LYS A 57 7.24 -11.61 15.60
N THR A 58 6.72 -10.79 16.50
CA THR A 58 5.39 -10.17 16.38
C THR A 58 5.56 -8.68 16.15
N TYR A 59 4.80 -8.12 15.21
CA TYR A 59 4.80 -6.69 14.89
C TYR A 59 3.40 -6.11 15.08
N SER A 60 3.28 -4.97 15.74
CA SER A 60 2.06 -4.18 15.80
C SER A 60 1.94 -3.29 14.56
N LEU A 61 0.79 -3.34 13.88
CA LEU A 61 0.50 -2.49 12.74
C LEU A 61 0.12 -1.09 13.23
N ARG A 62 0.81 -0.07 12.72
CA ARG A 62 0.49 1.34 12.99
C ARG A 62 0.23 2.06 11.67
N GLN A 63 -0.82 2.86 11.66
CA GLN A 63 -1.17 3.66 10.50
C GLN A 63 -0.46 5.01 10.58
N LYS A 64 0.16 5.41 9.48
CA LYS A 64 0.88 6.67 9.35
C LYS A 64 0.35 7.43 8.14
N ASN A 65 -0.23 8.59 8.38
CA ASN A 65 -0.72 9.44 7.29
C ASN A 65 0.45 10.08 6.54
N THR A 66 0.27 10.27 5.23
CA THR A 66 1.23 10.94 4.35
C THR A 66 0.66 12.28 3.89
N SER A 67 1.48 13.33 3.87
CA SER A 67 1.05 14.64 3.33
C SER A 67 0.90 14.65 1.80
N ASN A 68 1.44 13.62 1.13
CA ASN A 68 1.36 13.41 -0.31
C ASN A 68 0.46 12.23 -0.60
N ALA A 69 -0.26 12.30 -1.73
CA ALA A 69 -0.99 11.16 -2.27
C ALA A 69 -0.03 10.23 -3.03
N LEU A 70 -0.11 8.94 -2.74
CA LEU A 70 0.61 7.88 -3.44
C LEU A 70 -0.33 7.22 -4.45
N ILE A 71 0.00 7.34 -5.73
CA ILE A 71 -0.80 6.76 -6.82
C ILE A 71 -0.22 5.39 -7.16
N LEU A 72 -1.01 4.34 -6.94
CA LEU A 72 -0.66 2.98 -7.33
C LEU A 72 -1.10 2.75 -8.78
N LEU A 73 -0.16 2.33 -9.62
CA LEU A 73 -0.38 2.07 -11.03
C LEU A 73 -0.18 0.58 -11.31
N ALA A 74 -1.02 0.03 -12.19
CA ALA A 74 -0.81 -1.28 -12.77
C ALA A 74 -0.71 -1.17 -14.29
N PRO A 75 0.07 -2.04 -14.96
CA PRO A 75 0.08 -2.12 -16.41
C PRO A 75 -1.31 -2.43 -16.95
N SER A 76 -1.75 -1.67 -17.96
CA SER A 76 -2.92 -1.98 -18.77
C SER A 76 -2.44 -2.70 -20.04
N LEU A 77 -2.71 -4.01 -20.12
CA LEU A 77 -2.46 -4.75 -21.35
C LEU A 77 -3.64 -4.50 -22.29
N HIS A 78 -3.46 -3.59 -23.25
CA HIS A 78 -4.39 -3.44 -24.36
C HIS A 78 -4.21 -4.66 -25.27
N THR A 79 -5.02 -5.69 -25.04
CA THR A 79 -5.09 -6.82 -25.97
C THR A 79 -6.02 -6.36 -27.08
N ASP A 80 -5.46 -5.94 -28.22
CA ASP A 80 -6.24 -5.77 -29.45
C ASP A 80 -6.71 -7.17 -29.90
N ALA A 81 -7.75 -7.66 -29.25
CA ALA A 81 -8.56 -8.79 -29.69
C ALA A 81 -9.39 -8.32 -30.89
N THR A 82 -8.72 -8.19 -32.04
CA THR A 82 -9.33 -8.12 -33.36
C THR A 82 -10.08 -9.43 -33.62
N THR A 83 -11.38 -9.44 -33.33
CA THR A 83 -12.36 -10.27 -34.04
C THR A 83 -13.22 -9.38 -34.92
N SER A 84 -12.57 -8.69 -35.84
CA SER A 84 -13.23 -8.12 -37.02
C SER A 84 -12.42 -8.55 -38.24
N THR A 85 -12.87 -9.67 -38.81
CA THR A 85 -12.51 -10.14 -40.14
C THR A 85 -12.49 -8.98 -41.13
N SER A 86 -11.31 -8.57 -41.58
CA SER A 86 -11.14 -7.92 -42.89
C SER A 86 -9.70 -8.11 -43.35
N ALA A 87 -9.59 -8.57 -44.58
CA ALA A 87 -8.40 -9.11 -45.20
C ALA A 87 -7.30 -8.06 -45.42
N ALA A 88 -6.06 -8.54 -45.25
CA ALA A 88 -4.79 -8.10 -45.85
C ALA A 88 -4.60 -6.62 -46.20
N THR A 89 -3.65 -5.95 -45.54
CA THR A 89 -2.47 -5.33 -46.18
C THR A 89 -1.41 -5.00 -45.13
N THR A 90 -0.19 -5.40 -45.45
CA THR A 90 1.15 -5.15 -44.88
C THR A 90 1.34 -3.77 -44.21
N THR A 91 1.75 -3.76 -42.94
CA THR A 91 3.00 -3.16 -42.40
C THR A 91 3.06 -3.40 -40.89
N THR A 92 4.11 -4.09 -40.46
CA THR A 92 4.54 -4.29 -39.07
C THR A 92 4.78 -2.96 -38.35
N ASP A 93 3.94 -2.64 -37.38
CA ASP A 93 4.30 -1.91 -36.16
C ASP A 93 3.37 -2.39 -35.03
N SER A 94 3.68 -3.56 -34.49
CA SER A 94 2.99 -4.11 -33.32
C SER A 94 3.53 -3.45 -32.04
N SER A 95 3.34 -2.14 -31.88
CA SER A 95 3.40 -1.53 -30.56
C SER A 95 2.03 -1.71 -29.92
N SER A 96 1.81 -2.86 -29.28
CA SER A 96 0.76 -2.97 -28.27
C SER A 96 0.98 -1.81 -27.30
N ASP A 97 0.12 -0.80 -27.36
CA ASP A 97 0.32 0.43 -26.59
C ASP A 97 0.09 0.09 -25.11
N ALA A 98 1.17 -0.31 -24.45
CA ALA A 98 1.16 -0.72 -23.05
C ALA A 98 0.86 0.53 -22.21
N GLY A 99 -0.37 0.65 -21.74
CA GLY A 99 -0.80 1.76 -20.91
C GLY A 99 -0.57 1.51 -19.43
N LEU A 100 -0.80 2.55 -18.64
CA LEU A 100 -0.88 2.47 -17.18
C LEU A 100 -2.31 2.79 -16.75
N HIS A 101 -2.81 2.09 -15.74
CA HIS A 101 -4.06 2.45 -15.09
C HIS A 101 -3.85 2.61 -13.59
N THR A 102 -4.47 3.63 -13.01
CA THR A 102 -4.47 3.86 -11.57
C THR A 102 -5.37 2.86 -10.88
N ILE A 103 -4.80 2.04 -10.00
CA ILE A 103 -5.54 1.07 -9.18
C ILE A 103 -5.94 1.65 -7.82
N ALA A 104 -5.16 2.58 -7.27
CA ALA A 104 -5.46 3.21 -5.98
C ALA A 104 -4.80 4.58 -5.82
N THR A 105 -5.39 5.40 -4.97
CA THR A 105 -4.76 6.63 -4.45
C THR A 105 -4.74 6.55 -2.93
N VAL A 106 -3.55 6.40 -2.37
CA VAL A 106 -3.31 6.09 -0.96
C VAL A 106 -2.77 7.32 -0.23
N HIS A 107 -3.27 7.60 0.97
CA HIS A 107 -2.89 8.74 1.80
C HIS A 107 -2.29 8.31 3.16
N GLU A 108 -2.07 7.01 3.32
CA GLU A 108 -1.58 6.40 4.55
C GLU A 108 -0.72 5.18 4.22
N THR A 109 0.30 4.93 5.02
CA THR A 109 1.06 3.69 5.02
C THR A 109 0.85 2.98 6.35
N ILE A 110 1.10 1.67 6.36
CA ILE A 110 1.12 0.86 7.57
C ILE A 110 2.58 0.58 7.90
N GLU A 111 3.04 1.05 9.06
CA GLU A 111 4.35 0.71 9.60
C GLU A 111 4.24 -0.49 10.56
N LEU A 112 5.30 -1.30 10.60
CA LEU A 112 5.42 -2.47 11.46
C LEU A 112 6.34 -2.16 12.65
N VAL A 113 5.77 -2.11 13.85
CA VAL A 113 6.53 -1.86 15.09
C VAL A 113 6.75 -3.19 15.83
N PRO A 114 7.99 -3.63 16.07
CA PRO A 114 8.26 -4.85 16.83
C PRO A 114 7.62 -4.77 18.22
N GLU A 115 6.79 -5.76 18.54
CA GLU A 115 6.25 -5.91 19.89
C GLU A 115 7.21 -6.81 20.66
N ALA A 116 7.90 -6.26 21.66
CA ALA A 116 8.66 -7.08 22.59
C ALA A 116 7.69 -8.03 23.30
N GLU A 117 8.04 -9.31 23.41
CA GLU A 117 7.22 -10.39 23.99
C GLU A 117 6.92 -10.23 25.51
N ALA A 118 7.01 -9.01 26.04
CA ALA A 118 6.74 -8.67 27.43
C ALA A 118 6.03 -7.31 27.53
N ALA A 119 4.83 -7.21 26.96
CA ALA A 119 3.88 -6.18 27.34
C ALA A 119 2.49 -6.80 27.56
N VAL A 120 2.43 -7.76 28.46
CA VAL A 120 1.22 -8.01 29.24
C VAL A 120 0.85 -6.65 29.85
N ALA A 121 -0.24 -6.07 29.33
CA ALA A 121 -0.95 -4.93 29.90
C ALA A 121 -0.05 -3.83 30.48
N VAL A 122 0.46 -2.93 29.63
CA VAL A 122 0.82 -1.60 30.14
C VAL A 122 -0.46 -1.00 30.70
N ALA A 123 -0.44 -0.90 32.02
CA ALA A 123 -1.43 -0.32 32.91
C ALA A 123 -2.33 0.73 32.25
N THR A 124 -3.63 0.62 32.56
CA THR A 124 -4.58 1.73 32.56
C THR A 124 -3.86 3.05 32.83
N PRO A 125 -3.96 4.07 31.95
CA PRO A 125 -3.48 5.39 32.31
C PRO A 125 -4.29 5.81 33.54
N GLN A 126 -3.66 5.84 34.71
CA GLN A 126 -4.22 6.52 35.86
C GLN A 126 -4.61 7.90 35.37
N ALA A 127 -5.91 8.20 35.47
CA ALA A 127 -6.51 9.43 35.00
C ALA A 127 -5.63 10.60 35.44
N ARG A 128 -4.87 11.17 34.49
CA ARG A 128 -4.05 12.35 34.74
C ARG A 128 -5.05 13.43 35.10
N GLY A 129 -5.04 13.76 36.39
CA GLY A 129 -5.97 14.69 36.98
C GLY A 129 -6.15 15.94 36.12
N LYS A 130 -7.42 16.26 35.89
CA LYS A 130 -7.91 17.63 36.03
C LYS A 130 -7.31 18.64 35.05
N TRP A 131 -7.42 18.37 33.75
CA TRP A 131 -7.39 19.44 32.73
C TRP A 131 -8.43 20.54 33.03
N HIS A 132 -9.63 20.13 33.46
CA HIS A 132 -10.74 21.03 33.79
C HIS A 132 -10.48 21.94 35.00
N GLU A 133 -9.48 21.65 35.84
CA GLU A 133 -9.18 22.45 37.03
C GLU A 133 -8.13 23.55 36.74
N LYS A 134 -7.30 23.38 35.70
CA LYS A 134 -6.29 24.39 35.30
C LYS A 134 -6.82 25.54 34.46
N PHE A 135 -7.96 25.39 33.79
CA PHE A 135 -8.50 26.41 32.88
C PHE A 135 -9.93 26.88 33.20
N GLY A 136 -10.59 26.30 34.20
CA GLY A 136 -11.97 26.67 34.58
C GLY A 136 -12.08 27.78 35.65
N ARG A 137 -10.98 28.15 36.32
CA ARG A 137 -11.01 29.13 37.41
C ARG A 137 -10.74 30.54 36.89
N GLY A 138 -11.69 31.08 36.15
CA GLY A 138 -11.57 32.43 35.61
C GLY A 138 -12.78 32.86 34.78
N ARG A 139 -13.99 32.68 35.31
CA ARG A 139 -15.18 33.46 34.98
C ARG A 139 -16.05 33.58 36.22
#